data_AF-A0A176RST8-F1
#
_entry.id   AF-A0A176RST8-F1
#
_cell.length_a   1.000
_cell.length_b   1.000
_cell.length_c   1.000
_cell.angle_alpha   90.00
_cell.angle_beta   90.00
_cell.angle_gamma   90.00
#
_symmetry.space_group_name_H-M   'P 1'
#
loop_
_entity.id
_entity.type
_entity.pdbx_description
1 polymer ?
#
loop_
_entity_poly.entity_id
_entity_poly.type
_entity_poly.pdbx_seq_one_letter_code
_entity_poly.pdbx_strand_id
1 'polypeptide(L)' 'MTIQAQSTIQLNNERTRVTEWRFPPAAETGYHQHEYDFVVVPLTSGKLKIVGADGSQRITNIMLST' A
#
# COMPACT_ATOMS: atom_id res chain seq x y z
N MET A 1 0.52 -18.00 -9.59
CA MET A 1 0.17 -16.68 -10.16
C MET A 1 -0.13 -15.78 -8.99
N THR A 2 0.58 -14.65 -8.85
CA THR A 2 0.28 -13.68 -7.80
C THR A 2 -0.76 -12.68 -8.31
N ILE A 3 -1.73 -12.35 -7.47
CA ILE A 3 -2.74 -11.33 -7.78
C ILE A 3 -2.06 -9.98 -7.49
N GLN A 4 -2.11 -9.04 -8.45
CA GLN A 4 -1.50 -7.72 -8.26
C GLN A 4 -2.50 -6.75 -7.66
N ALA A 5 -2.03 -5.94 -6.72
CA ALA A 5 -2.77 -4.78 -6.24
C ALA A 5 -2.89 -3.76 -7.38
N GLN A 6 -4.01 -3.03 -7.41
CA GLN A 6 -4.26 -2.02 -8.43
C GLN A 6 -3.95 -0.64 -7.84
N SER A 7 -3.08 0.11 -8.52
CA SER A 7 -2.75 1.49 -8.18
C SER A 7 -3.41 2.46 -9.17
N THR A 8 -4.06 3.50 -8.65
CA THR A 8 -4.60 4.60 -9.48
C THR A 8 -4.06 5.92 -8.95
N ILE A 9 -3.36 6.68 -9.80
CA ILE A 9 -2.92 8.03 -9.47
C ILE A 9 -4.14 8.95 -9.53
N GLN A 10 -4.57 9.45 -8.39
CA GLN A 10 -5.69 10.38 -8.27
C GLN A 10 -5.25 11.84 -8.45
N LEU A 11 -4.03 12.18 -8.02
CA LEU A 11 -3.42 13.50 -8.15
C LEU A 11 -1.90 13.36 -8.31
N ASN A 12 -1.29 14.17 -9.16
CA ASN A 12 0.15 14.31 -9.26
C ASN A 12 0.48 15.74 -9.68
N ASN A 13 1.03 16.54 -8.76
CA ASN A 13 1.40 17.92 -9.02
C ASN A 13 2.75 18.25 -8.35
N GLU A 14 3.17 19.51 -8.42
CA GLU A 14 4.47 19.96 -7.89
C GLU A 14 4.65 19.76 -6.38
N ARG A 15 3.56 19.55 -5.64
CA ARG A 15 3.59 19.42 -4.17
C ARG A 15 3.39 17.99 -3.68
N THR A 16 2.57 17.20 -4.37
CA THR A 16 2.19 15.87 -3.88
C THR A 16 1.72 14.93 -5.00
N ARG A 17 1.87 13.63 -4.73
CA ARG A 17 1.24 12.54 -5.48
C ARG A 17 0.30 11.76 -4.56
N VAL A 18 -0.94 11.61 -4.98
CA VAL A 18 -1.95 10.79 -4.30
C VAL A 18 -2.22 9.56 -5.16
N THR A 19 -1.96 8.38 -4.60
CA THR A 19 -2.21 7.09 -5.24
C THR A 19 -3.18 6.28 -4.39
N GLU A 20 -4.32 5.93 -4.95
CA GLU A 20 -5.22 4.93 -4.36
C GLU A 20 -4.67 3.54 -4.64
N TRP A 21 -4.65 2.70 -3.61
CA TRP A 21 -4.31 1.29 -3.74
C TRP A 21 -5.51 0.42 -3.39
N ARG A 22 -5.83 -0.51 -4.29
CA ARG A 22 -6.87 -1.52 -4.11
C ARG A 22 -6.26 -2.90 -4.07
N PHE A 23 -6.48 -3.61 -2.97
CA PHE A 23 -5.99 -4.95 -2.75
C PHE A 23 -7.16 -5.94 -2.80
N PRO A 24 -7.35 -6.69 -3.90
CA PRO A 24 -8.10 -7.94 -3.84
C PRO A 24 -7.53 -8.86 -2.75
N PRO A 25 -8.32 -9.79 -2.20
CA PRO A 25 -7.79 -10.78 -1.26
C PRO A 25 -6.54 -11.48 -1.81
N ALA A 26 -5.50 -11.57 -0.98
CA ALA A 26 -4.18 -12.13 -1.31
C ALA A 26 -3.38 -11.39 -2.40
N ALA A 27 -3.80 -10.18 -2.82
CA ALA A 27 -3.03 -9.37 -3.74
C ALA A 27 -1.80 -8.74 -3.08
N GLU A 28 -0.78 -8.47 -3.90
CA GLU A 28 0.47 -7.83 -3.47
C GLU A 28 0.86 -6.66 -4.38
N THR A 29 1.66 -5.74 -3.86
CA THR A 29 2.28 -4.65 -4.64
C THR A 29 3.54 -5.08 -5.39
N GLY A 30 4.05 -6.28 -5.09
CA GLY A 30 5.44 -6.63 -5.36
C GLY A 30 6.44 -5.84 -4.51
N TYR A 31 7.71 -6.17 -4.69
CA TYR A 31 8.82 -5.50 -4.02
C TYR A 31 9.04 -4.12 -4.66
N HIS A 32 9.11 -3.07 -3.84
CA HIS A 32 9.27 -1.71 -4.30
C HIS A 32 10.00 -0.86 -3.27
N GLN A 33 10.58 0.23 -3.73
CA GLN A 33 11.22 1.24 -2.88
C GLN A 33 10.33 2.47 -2.80
N HIS A 34 10.27 3.09 -1.62
CA HIS A 34 9.61 4.38 -1.46
C HIS A 34 10.54 5.49 -1.93
N GLU A 35 10.12 6.23 -2.96
CA GLU A 35 10.87 7.36 -3.52
C GLU A 35 10.74 8.63 -2.68
N TYR A 36 9.69 8.72 -1.86
CA TYR A 36 9.34 9.87 -1.04
C TYR A 36 8.93 9.44 0.37
N ASP A 37 9.05 10.37 1.32
CA ASP A 37 8.27 10.29 2.54
C ASP A 37 6.78 10.35 2.19
N PHE A 38 5.98 9.51 2.84
CA PHE A 38 4.57 9.39 2.51
C PHE A 38 3.71 9.13 3.75
N VAL A 39 2.42 9.38 3.58
CA VAL A 39 1.39 9.07 4.57
C VAL A 39 0.44 8.05 3.96
N VAL A 40 0.01 7.09 4.77
CA VAL A 40 -1.06 6.16 4.42
C VAL A 40 -2.35 6.64 5.08
N VAL A 41 -3.41 6.77 4.29
CA VAL A 41 -4.77 7.05 4.78
C VAL A 41 -5.62 5.82 4.48
N PRO A 42 -5.85 4.91 5.45
CA PRO A 42 -6.68 3.74 5.20
C PRO A 42 -8.14 4.11 4.91
N LEU A 43 -8.65 3.64 3.77
CA LEU A 43 -10.06 3.74 3.37
C LEU A 43 -10.91 2.56 3.85
N THR A 44 -10.28 1.53 4.43
CA THR A 44 -10.94 0.34 4.98
C THR A 44 -10.07 -0.25 6.08
N SER A 45 -10.70 -0.78 7.14
CA SER A 45 -9.97 -1.54 8.17
C SER A 45 -9.61 -2.94 7.66
N GLY A 46 -8.44 -3.43 8.01
CA GLY A 46 -7.98 -4.73 7.53
C GLY A 46 -6.61 -5.13 8.03
N LYS A 47 -6.08 -6.22 7.47
CA LYS A 47 -4.75 -6.75 7.77
C LYS A 47 -3.90 -6.74 6.52
N LEU A 48 -2.73 -6.11 6.59
CA LEU A 48 -1.73 -6.16 5.53
C LEU A 48 -0.50 -6.93 6.01
N LYS A 49 0.05 -7.75 5.13
CA LYS A 49 1.36 -8.38 5.33
C LYS A 49 2.43 -7.47 4.74
N ILE A 50 3.46 -7.18 5.54
CA ILE A 50 4.63 -6.42 5.12
C ILE A 50 5.82 -7.39 5.13
N VAL A 51 6.56 -7.42 4.02
CA VAL A 51 7.77 -8.23 3.84
C VAL A 51 8.95 -7.29 3.73
N GLY A 52 9.91 -7.41 4.64
CA GLY A 52 11.16 -6.64 4.65
C GLY A 52 12.18 -7.18 3.65
N ALA A 53 13.22 -6.38 3.38
CA ALA A 53 14.31 -6.73 2.47
C ALA A 53 15.07 -8.01 2.89
N ASP A 54 15.12 -8.26 4.20
CA ASP A 54 15.73 -9.42 4.84
C ASP A 54 14.81 -10.66 4.85
N GLY A 55 13.61 -10.55 4.27
CA GLY A 55 12.59 -11.59 4.29
C GLY A 55 11.75 -11.64 5.57
N SER A 56 11.99 -10.74 6.54
CA SER A 56 11.16 -10.63 7.74
C SER A 56 9.71 -10.33 7.35
N GLN A 57 8.74 -10.92 8.05
CA GLN A 57 7.32 -10.74 7.78
C GLN A 57 6.60 -10.27 9.03
N ARG A 58 5.72 -9.28 8.86
CA ARG A 58 4.79 -8.85 9.91
C ARG A 58 3.39 -8.63 9.34
N ILE A 59 2.38 -8.92 10.16
CA ILE A 59 1.00 -8.55 9.89
C ILE A 59 0.68 -7.27 10.66
N THR A 60 0.23 -6.26 9.96
CA THR A 60 -0.19 -4.98 10.55
C THR A 60 -1.69 -4.81 10.37
N ASN A 61 -2.37 -4.41 11.45
CA ASN A 61 -3.76 -3.96 11.36
C ASN A 61 -3.75 -2.50 10.86
N ILE A 62 -4.49 -2.24 9.80
CA ILE A 62 -4.84 -0.89 9.37
C ILE A 62 -6.27 -0.61 9.79
N MET A 63 -6.53 0.59 10.28
CA MET A 63 -7.85 1.03 10.73
C MET A 63 -8.33 2.14 9.80
N LEU A 64 -9.61 2.08 9.40
CA LEU A 64 -10.27 3.14 8.66
C LEU A 64 -9.95 4.51 9.28
N SER A 65 -9.55 5.47 8.46
CA SER A 65 -9.35 6.85 8.90
C SER A 65 -10.70 7.55 8.99
N THR A 66 -11.14 7.87 10.21
CA THR A 66 -12.37 8.64 10.49
C THR A 66 -12.07 9.81 11.39
#